data_AF-A0A1M3GYK1-F1
#
_entry.id   AF-A0A1M3GYK1-F1
#
_cell.length_a   1.000
_cell.length_b   1.000
_cell.length_c   1.000
_cell.angle_alpha   90.00
_cell.angle_beta   90.00
_cell.angle_gamma   90.00
#
_symmetry.space_group_name_H-M   'P 1'
#
loop_
_entity.id
_entity.type
_entity.pdbx_description
1 polymer ?
#
loop_
_entity_poly.entity_id
_entity_poly.type
_entity_poly.pdbx_seq_one_letter_code
_entity_poly.pdbx_strand_id
1 'polypeptide(L)'
;MKRFASLSSLPLSFERPPRGWVHATRKTLGMTMAQLAKRLSFQQSRIAEIEKTEIQDHVTLKTLKAAAQAMGCRFEYAFIPEKPFEVLLKERALKRAQEKVAYISHQMALEHQDISQEEREAQIQQLVEELLKTPRKLWEDEDEI
;
A
#
# COMPACT_ATOMS: atom_id res chain seq x y z
N MET A 1 7.64 11.34 -15.07
CA MET A 1 6.47 11.37 -14.15
C MET A 1 5.32 10.42 -14.52
N LYS A 2 5.29 9.75 -15.68
CA LYS A 2 4.16 8.86 -16.08
C LYS A 2 3.98 7.56 -15.27
N ARG A 3 4.89 7.22 -14.34
CA ARG A 3 4.86 5.95 -13.59
C ARG A 3 3.65 5.80 -12.66
N PHE A 4 3.03 6.90 -12.22
CA PHE A 4 1.99 6.88 -11.18
C PHE A 4 0.59 7.21 -11.69
N ALA A 5 0.43 7.62 -12.95
CA ALA A 5 -0.80 8.26 -13.44
C ALA A 5 -2.07 7.40 -13.28
N SER A 6 -1.96 6.07 -13.33
CA SER A 6 -3.07 5.15 -13.11
C SER A 6 -3.34 4.82 -11.64
N LEU A 7 -2.35 5.00 -10.76
CA LEU A 7 -2.46 4.76 -9.32
C LEU A 7 -2.82 6.02 -8.54
N SER A 8 -2.52 7.20 -9.08
CA SER A 8 -2.81 8.51 -8.49
C SER A 8 -4.26 8.96 -8.64
N SER A 9 -5.06 8.29 -9.48
CA SER A 9 -6.47 8.65 -9.72
C SER A 9 -7.45 7.98 -8.77
N LEU A 10 -6.98 7.08 -7.90
CA LEU A 10 -7.83 6.44 -6.89
C LEU A 10 -8.06 7.42 -5.73
N PRO A 11 -9.29 7.50 -5.19
CA PRO A 11 -9.53 8.31 -4.02
C PRO A 11 -8.68 7.79 -2.86
N LEU A 12 -8.00 8.71 -2.16
CA LEU A 12 -7.15 8.38 -1.00
C LEU A 12 -7.96 7.81 0.19
N SER A 13 -9.28 7.99 0.19
CA SER A 13 -10.19 7.38 1.15
C SER A 13 -11.24 6.53 0.42
N PHE A 14 -11.24 5.23 0.74
CA PHE A 14 -12.25 4.27 0.31
C PHE A 14 -12.50 3.29 1.46
N GLU A 15 -13.46 3.62 2.31
CA GLU A 15 -13.75 2.83 3.52
C GLU A 15 -14.64 1.64 3.20
N ARG A 16 -14.25 0.47 3.70
CA ARG A 16 -15.07 -0.73 3.64
C ARG A 16 -16.29 -0.55 4.56
N PRO A 17 -17.52 -0.90 4.13
CA PRO A 17 -18.68 -0.92 5.00
C PRO A 17 -18.45 -1.80 6.24
N PRO A 18 -19.05 -1.49 7.41
CA PRO A 18 -18.80 -2.22 8.68
C PRO A 18 -19.09 -3.72 8.64
N ARG A 19 -19.94 -4.17 7.70
CA ARG A 19 -20.29 -5.58 7.50
C ARG A 19 -19.69 -6.20 6.23
N GLY A 20 -18.77 -5.51 5.58
CA GLY A 20 -18.19 -5.93 4.30
C GLY A 20 -19.04 -5.52 3.09
N TRP A 21 -18.39 -5.52 1.93
CA TRP A 21 -19.00 -5.22 0.64
C TRP A 21 -20.03 -6.27 0.25
N VAL A 22 -19.77 -7.56 0.51
CA VAL A 22 -20.71 -8.63 0.12
C VAL A 22 -22.04 -8.44 0.85
N HIS A 23 -22.01 -8.20 2.17
CA HIS A 23 -23.22 -7.96 2.95
C HIS A 23 -23.95 -6.70 2.49
N ALA A 24 -23.22 -5.58 2.37
CA ALA A 24 -23.78 -4.28 2.01
C ALA A 24 -24.45 -4.35 0.63
N THR A 25 -23.75 -4.85 -0.39
CA THR A 25 -24.29 -4.98 -1.75
C THR A 25 -25.49 -5.92 -1.78
N ARG A 26 -25.41 -7.09 -1.13
CA ARG A 26 -26.53 -8.04 -1.08
C ARG A 26 -27.78 -7.41 -0.47
N LYS A 27 -27.62 -6.66 0.63
CA LYS A 27 -28.72 -5.96 1.30
C LYS A 27 -29.30 -4.85 0.45
N THR A 28 -28.47 -4.03 -0.20
CA THR A 28 -28.92 -2.97 -1.13
C THR A 28 -29.74 -3.53 -2.29
N LEU A 29 -29.35 -4.69 -2.82
CA LEU A 29 -30.08 -5.39 -3.88
C LEU A 29 -31.34 -6.13 -3.38
N GLY A 30 -31.65 -6.08 -2.08
CA GLY A 30 -32.79 -6.79 -1.50
C GLY A 30 -32.66 -8.32 -1.50
N MET A 31 -31.45 -8.86 -1.65
CA MET A 31 -31.22 -10.30 -1.74
C MET A 31 -31.11 -10.97 -0.37
N THR A 32 -31.71 -12.13 -0.21
CA THR A 32 -31.47 -13.02 0.93
C THR A 32 -30.15 -13.79 0.75
N MET A 33 -29.60 -14.34 1.84
CA MET A 33 -28.42 -15.20 1.76
C MET A 33 -28.67 -16.43 0.87
N ALA A 34 -29.86 -17.03 0.95
CA ALA A 34 -30.24 -18.18 0.12
C ALA A 34 -30.30 -17.83 -1.38
N GLN A 35 -30.76 -16.63 -1.73
CA GLN A 35 -30.79 -16.16 -3.12
C GLN A 35 -29.38 -15.95 -3.68
N LEU A 36 -28.47 -15.34 -2.90
CA LEU A 36 -27.07 -15.22 -3.30
C LEU A 36 -26.37 -16.58 -3.40
N ALA A 37 -26.64 -17.48 -2.44
CA ALA A 37 -26.14 -18.85 -2.44
C ALA A 37 -26.53 -19.59 -3.72
N LYS A 38 -27.80 -19.50 -4.11
CA LYS A 38 -28.31 -20.10 -5.36
C LYS A 38 -27.60 -19.54 -6.60
N ARG A 39 -27.33 -18.24 -6.65
CA ARG A 39 -26.59 -17.59 -7.76
C ARG A 39 -25.13 -18.06 -7.85
N LEU A 40 -24.52 -18.37 -6.70
CA LEU A 40 -23.15 -18.86 -6.61
C LEU A 40 -23.02 -20.39 -6.64
N SER A 41 -24.13 -21.13 -6.72
CA SER A 41 -24.17 -22.59 -6.55
C SER A 41 -23.54 -23.07 -5.23
N PHE A 42 -23.71 -22.28 -4.16
CA PHE A 42 -23.24 -22.57 -2.81
C PHE A 42 -24.39 -22.89 -1.86
N GLN A 43 -24.05 -23.45 -0.70
CA GLN A 43 -24.98 -23.54 0.42
C GLN A 43 -25.14 -22.17 1.11
N GLN A 44 -26.30 -21.93 1.75
CA GLN A 44 -26.56 -20.67 2.46
C GLN A 44 -25.54 -20.40 3.57
N SER A 45 -25.11 -21.44 4.30
CA SER A 45 -24.07 -21.37 5.34
C SER A 45 -22.76 -20.77 4.81
N ARG A 46 -22.40 -21.09 3.56
CA ARG A 46 -21.21 -20.55 2.91
C ARG A 46 -21.30 -19.05 2.68
N ILE A 47 -22.49 -18.50 2.43
CA ILE A 47 -22.66 -17.04 2.29
C ILE A 47 -22.44 -16.34 3.62
N ALA A 48 -22.93 -16.90 4.72
CA ALA A 48 -22.66 -16.36 6.06
C ALA A 48 -21.17 -16.41 6.40
N GLU A 49 -20.48 -17.49 6.02
CA GLU A 49 -19.02 -17.60 6.18
C GLU A 49 -18.27 -16.58 5.32
N ILE A 50 -18.70 -16.34 4.07
CA ILE A 50 -18.10 -15.32 3.19
C ILE A 50 -18.23 -13.92 3.80
N GLU A 51 -19.43 -13.54 4.25
CA GLU A 51 -19.64 -12.22 4.89
C GLU A 51 -18.80 -12.07 6.18
N LYS A 52 -18.69 -13.15 6.98
CA LYS A 52 -17.86 -13.15 8.19
C LYS A 52 -16.36 -13.05 7.88
N THR A 53 -15.88 -13.87 6.96
CA THR A 53 -14.45 -13.94 6.60
C THR A 53 -13.99 -12.72 5.82
N GLU A 54 -14.89 -12.00 5.14
CA GLU A 54 -14.59 -10.70 4.55
C GLU A 54 -14.20 -9.66 5.61
N ILE A 55 -14.97 -9.55 6.69
CA ILE A 55 -14.67 -8.63 7.79
C ILE A 55 -13.36 -9.02 8.50
N GLN A 56 -13.03 -10.30 8.51
CA GLN A 56 -11.80 -10.84 9.10
C GLN A 56 -10.60 -10.86 8.14
N ASP A 57 -10.74 -10.33 6.93
CA ASP A 57 -9.70 -10.36 5.87
C ASP A 57 -9.19 -11.76 5.49
N HIS A 58 -9.98 -12.80 5.77
CA HIS A 58 -9.67 -14.20 5.43
C HIS A 58 -10.32 -14.66 4.11
N VAL A 59 -11.19 -13.84 3.52
CA VAL A 59 -11.85 -14.16 2.25
C VAL A 59 -10.88 -14.01 1.08
N THR A 60 -10.93 -14.94 0.12
CA THR A 60 -10.08 -14.84 -1.08
C THR A 60 -10.63 -13.80 -2.07
N LEU A 61 -9.73 -13.15 -2.83
CA LEU A 61 -10.11 -12.28 -3.94
C LEU A 61 -10.97 -13.00 -4.99
N LYS A 62 -10.71 -14.30 -5.21
CA LYS A 62 -11.51 -15.14 -6.12
C LYS A 62 -12.97 -15.22 -5.66
N THR A 63 -13.18 -15.39 -4.36
CA THR A 63 -14.53 -15.43 -3.76
C THR A 63 -15.24 -14.09 -3.88
N LEU A 64 -14.56 -12.99 -3.56
CA LEU A 64 -15.13 -11.64 -3.70
C LEU A 64 -15.51 -11.33 -5.14
N LYS A 65 -14.65 -11.70 -6.10
CA LYS A 65 -14.93 -11.57 -7.53
C LYS A 65 -16.16 -12.36 -7.96
N ALA A 66 -16.29 -13.61 -7.52
CA ALA A 66 -17.48 -14.43 -7.81
C ALA A 66 -18.74 -13.83 -7.21
N ALA A 67 -18.70 -13.39 -5.93
CA ALA A 67 -19.83 -12.76 -5.26
C ALA A 67 -20.28 -11.47 -5.97
N ALA A 68 -19.33 -10.61 -6.36
CA ALA A 68 -19.60 -9.41 -7.14
C ALA A 68 -20.29 -9.75 -8.47
N GLN A 69 -19.73 -10.69 -9.24
CA GLN A 69 -20.31 -11.12 -10.52
C GLN A 69 -21.74 -11.66 -10.37
N ALA A 70 -21.99 -12.49 -9.34
CA ALA A 70 -23.33 -13.02 -9.05
C ALA A 70 -24.37 -11.94 -8.71
N MET A 71 -23.91 -10.80 -8.17
CA MET A 71 -24.70 -9.62 -7.84
C MET A 71 -24.75 -8.57 -8.96
N GLY A 72 -24.14 -8.83 -10.13
CA GLY A 72 -24.09 -7.88 -11.24
C GLY A 72 -23.08 -6.75 -11.05
N CYS A 73 -22.10 -6.94 -10.17
CA CYS A 73 -21.04 -5.98 -9.88
C CYS A 73 -19.70 -6.44 -10.45
N ARG A 74 -18.80 -5.49 -10.71
CA ARG A 74 -17.39 -5.76 -11.01
C ARG A 74 -16.57 -5.61 -9.73
N PHE A 75 -15.71 -6.58 -9.45
CA PHE A 75 -14.74 -6.50 -8.37
C PHE A 75 -13.41 -6.01 -8.93
N GLU A 76 -12.94 -4.87 -8.44
CA GLU A 76 -11.62 -4.30 -8.69
C GLU A 76 -10.84 -4.28 -7.38
N TYR A 77 -9.54 -4.60 -7.41
CA TYR A 77 -8.66 -4.49 -6.24
C TYR A 77 -7.52 -3.53 -6.56
N ALA A 78 -7.17 -2.69 -5.60
CA ALA A 78 -6.10 -1.71 -5.75
C ALA A 78 -5.40 -1.48 -4.41
N PHE A 79 -4.11 -1.14 -4.49
CA PHE A 79 -3.37 -0.58 -3.36
C PHE A 79 -3.56 0.93 -3.35
N ILE A 80 -4.20 1.44 -2.30
CA ILE A 80 -4.38 2.88 -2.08
C ILE A 80 -3.27 3.33 -1.12
N PRO A 81 -2.36 4.23 -1.55
CA PRO A 81 -1.30 4.68 -0.67
C PRO A 81 -1.85 5.69 0.36
N GLU A 82 -1.32 5.68 1.58
CA GLU A 82 -1.71 6.64 2.63
C GLU A 82 -1.32 8.09 2.30
N LYS A 83 -0.32 8.26 1.40
CA LYS A 83 0.22 9.53 0.92
C LYS A 83 0.56 9.39 -0.57
N PRO A 84 0.69 10.49 -1.33
CA PRO A 84 1.17 10.42 -2.72
C PRO A 84 2.51 9.68 -2.81
N PHE A 85 2.70 8.85 -3.85
CA PHE A 85 3.93 8.08 -4.03
C PHE A 85 5.19 8.95 -4.10
N GLU A 86 5.09 10.18 -4.63
CA GLU A 86 6.23 11.11 -4.61
C GLU A 86 6.66 11.46 -3.18
N VAL A 87 5.70 11.61 -2.27
CA VAL A 87 5.97 11.89 -0.86
C VAL A 87 6.60 10.67 -0.20
N LEU A 88 6.04 9.48 -0.40
CA LEU A 88 6.60 8.23 0.15
C LEU A 88 8.05 7.99 -0.30
N LEU A 89 8.36 8.25 -1.57
CA LEU A 89 9.72 8.11 -2.10
C LEU A 89 10.68 9.16 -1.54
N LYS A 90 10.24 10.41 -1.40
CA LYS A 90 11.04 11.48 -0.78
C LYS A 90 11.34 11.18 0.69
N GLU A 91 10.35 10.73 1.46
CA GLU A 91 10.53 10.34 2.86
C GLU A 91 11.55 9.18 2.98
N ARG A 92 11.44 8.17 2.11
CA ARG A 92 12.40 7.05 2.08
C ARG A 92 13.81 7.52 1.69
N ALA A 93 13.93 8.39 0.69
CA ALA A 93 15.21 8.94 0.26
C ALA A 93 15.88 9.74 1.37
N LEU A 94 15.11 10.59 2.08
CA LEU A 94 15.61 11.36 3.22
C LEU A 94 16.13 10.47 4.32
N LYS A 95 15.35 9.45 4.72
CA LYS A 95 15.76 8.50 5.75
C LYS A 95 17.08 7.80 5.38
N ARG A 96 17.17 7.30 4.14
CA ARG A 96 18.38 6.59 3.68
C ARG A 96 19.59 7.51 3.54
N ALA A 97 19.39 8.76 3.12
CA ALA A 97 20.46 9.74 3.06
C ALA A 97 21.01 10.07 4.46
N GLN A 98 20.11 10.25 5.43
CA GLN A 98 20.48 10.45 6.84
C GLN A 98 21.26 9.27 7.41
N GLU A 99 20.83 8.04 7.16
CA GLU A 99 21.53 6.81 7.58
C GLU A 99 22.95 6.75 7.01
N LYS A 100 23.11 6.96 5.70
CA LYS A 100 24.43 6.95 5.03
C LYS A 100 25.36 8.03 5.55
N VAL A 101 24.87 9.27 5.67
CA VAL A 101 25.68 10.38 6.18
C VAL A 101 26.05 10.15 7.64
N ALA A 102 25.15 9.59 8.45
CA ALA A 102 25.46 9.21 9.83
C ALA A 102 26.56 8.14 9.90
N TYR A 103 26.49 7.09 9.08
CA TYR A 103 27.51 6.04 9.01
C TYR A 103 28.89 6.61 8.63
N ILE A 104 28.95 7.43 7.59
CA ILE A 104 30.21 8.05 7.14
C ILE A 104 30.72 9.02 8.22
N SER A 105 29.86 9.82 8.85
CA SER A 105 30.28 10.73 9.93
C SER A 105 30.82 10.01 11.15
N HIS A 106 30.27 8.83 11.50
CA HIS A 106 30.80 8.00 12.57
C HIS A 106 32.20 7.42 12.22
N GLN A 107 32.45 7.10 10.94
CA GLN A 107 33.78 6.69 10.47
C GLN A 107 34.77 7.87 10.46
N MET A 108 34.37 9.06 10.00
CA MET A 108 35.22 10.25 9.94
C MET A 108 35.50 10.90 11.30
N ALA A 109 34.60 10.74 12.29
CA ALA A 109 34.85 11.16 13.68
C ALA A 109 36.06 10.42 14.29
N LEU A 110 36.36 9.20 13.83
CA LEU A 110 37.58 8.48 14.21
C LEU A 110 38.85 9.10 13.60
N GLU A 111 38.70 9.93 12.56
CA GLU A 111 39.76 10.62 11.81
C GLU A 111 39.90 12.12 12.18
N HIS A 112 39.17 12.61 13.20
CA HIS A 112 39.19 14.01 13.70
C HIS A 112 38.77 15.09 12.67
N GLN A 113 37.91 14.74 11.71
CA GLN A 113 37.30 15.71 10.79
C GLN A 113 35.79 15.83 11.06
N ASP A 114 35.41 16.82 11.85
CA ASP A 114 34.00 17.18 12.03
C ASP A 114 33.57 18.21 10.97
N ILE A 115 32.52 17.88 10.22
CA ILE A 115 31.84 18.80 9.30
C ILE A 115 30.79 19.62 10.07
N SER A 116 30.52 20.84 9.63
CA SER A 116 29.47 21.66 10.23
C SER A 116 28.08 21.05 9.99
N GLN A 117 27.12 21.41 10.85
CA GLN A 117 25.73 20.95 10.72
C GLN A 117 25.10 21.39 9.37
N GLU A 118 25.46 22.57 8.87
CA GLU A 118 24.98 23.11 7.60
C GLU A 118 25.52 22.30 6.40
N GLU A 119 26.80 21.94 6.42
CA GLU A 119 27.41 21.08 5.39
C GLU A 119 26.81 19.67 5.40
N ARG A 120 26.51 19.15 6.60
CA ARG A 120 25.84 17.84 6.76
C ARG A 120 24.45 17.84 6.14
N GLU A 121 23.66 18.89 6.38
CA GLU A 121 22.33 19.03 5.81
C GLU A 121 22.37 19.17 4.28
N ALA A 122 23.32 19.94 3.74
CA ALA A 122 23.54 20.05 2.30
C ALA A 122 23.90 18.69 1.67
N GLN A 123 24.78 17.91 2.31
CA GLN A 123 25.17 16.57 1.85
C GLN A 123 23.99 15.59 1.85
N ILE A 124 23.15 15.62 2.90
CA ILE A 124 21.92 14.83 2.95
C ILE A 124 21.01 15.19 1.78
N GLN A 125 20.77 16.48 1.54
CA GLN A 125 19.87 16.92 0.48
C GLN A 125 20.37 16.55 -0.91
N GLN A 126 21.68 16.66 -1.17
CA GLN A 126 22.26 16.20 -2.44
C GLN A 126 22.06 14.69 -2.62
N LEU A 127 22.32 13.90 -1.58
CA LEU A 127 22.16 12.46 -1.62
C LEU A 127 20.69 12.05 -1.83
N VAL A 128 19.73 12.80 -1.26
CA VAL A 128 18.30 12.61 -1.54
C VAL A 128 18.00 12.76 -3.03
N GLU A 129 18.49 13.82 -3.67
CA GLU A 129 18.26 14.03 -5.11
C GLU A 129 18.88 12.93 -5.97
N GLU A 130 20.08 12.47 -5.62
CA GLU A 130 20.75 11.36 -6.30
C GLU A 130 19.95 10.05 -6.14
N LEU A 131 19.51 9.74 -4.92
CA LEU A 131 18.72 8.55 -4.64
C LEU A 131 17.37 8.56 -5.37
N LEU A 132 16.73 9.74 -5.51
CA LEU A 132 15.48 9.88 -6.28
C LEU A 132 15.68 9.70 -7.79
N LYS A 133 16.87 10.01 -8.34
CA LYS A 133 17.23 9.71 -9.74
C LYS A 133 17.39 8.21 -9.98
N THR A 134 17.77 7.44 -8.94
CA THR A 134 17.90 5.97 -9.00
C THR A 134 17.04 5.26 -7.94
N PRO A 135 15.71 5.18 -8.10
CA PRO A 135 14.81 4.70 -7.05
C PRO A 135 15.03 3.26 -6.56
N ARG A 136 15.75 2.42 -7.31
CA ARG A 136 16.11 1.06 -6.86
C ARG A 136 17.00 1.09 -5.61
N LYS A 137 17.96 2.02 -5.58
CA LYS A 137 18.91 2.21 -4.47
C LYS A 137 18.25 2.60 -3.16
N LEU A 138 16.98 3.04 -3.16
CA LEU A 138 16.21 3.33 -1.96
C LEU A 138 15.89 2.09 -1.12
N TRP A 139 15.99 0.90 -1.72
CA TRP A 139 15.54 -0.37 -1.14
C TRP A 139 16.65 -1.42 -1.04
N GLU A 140 17.87 -1.08 -1.44
CA GLU A 140 19.04 -1.92 -1.20
C GLU A 140 19.44 -1.77 0.28
N ASP A 141 19.67 -2.88 0.99
CA ASP A 141 20.27 -2.84 2.33
C ASP A 141 21.81 -2.80 2.19
N GLU A 142 22.53 -2.36 3.23
CA GLU A 142 24.00 -2.16 3.20
C GLU A 142 24.83 -3.46 3.22
N ASP A 143 24.27 -4.61 2.83
CA ASP A 143 24.97 -5.90 2.84
C ASP A 143 25.94 -6.12 1.64
N GLU A 144 26.25 -5.09 0.87
CA GLU A 144 27.30 -5.13 -0.16
C GLU A 144 28.31 -3.99 0.03
N ILE A 145 29.11 -4.05 1.09
CA ILE A 145 30.49 -3.52 1.11
C ILE A 145 31.39 -4.51 1.85
#